data_AF-A0A3D3KT51-F1
#
_entry.id   AF-A0A3D3KT51-F1
#
_cell.length_a   1.000
_cell.length_b   1.000
_cell.length_c   1.000
_cell.angle_alpha   90.00
_cell.angle_beta   90.00
_cell.angle_gamma   90.00
#
_symmetry.space_group_name_H-M   'P 1'
#
loop_
_entity.id
_entity.type
_entity.pdbx_description
1 polymer ?
#
loop_
_entity_poly.entity_id
_entity_poly.type
_entity_poly.pdbx_seq_one_letter_code
_entity_poly.pdbx_strand_id
1 'polypeptide(L)'
;KGTPEFDAFIKSLVTEMTAKAGQKCTSIRRAIVPQEVVPDVVAAVGERIRERVVLGDPRAEGVTMGALASREQLADVRAAVQAMLDAGGELAYGTLDAPKVTSADGSIGVVEDGAFMSPVLLSWSDPEADEIHSLEAFGPVSSVIGYTDLADAVRLAARGGGSLVASVCTNDPSVAQELVMGIAAHHGRVLMLNREDARTSTGHGSPVPHLVHGGPGRAGGGEELGGIRSIMHHMQRTAIQGSPNMLTAVTGVWHAGADRNFTLDTEGQHPFRKSLETLHIGDAIRSGLREVGLADITAFANSTGDTFYAHTNQEAAEANPFFPGIVAHGYLLLSWAAGLFVEPAPGPVLANYGLENLRFITPVAAGDSIRVTLTAKKITPRETDEYGEVAWDALLTNQDDDIVATYDVLTLVEK
;
A
#
# COMPACT_ATOMS: atom_id res chain seq x y z
N LYS A 1 -30.16 9.34 0.14
CA LYS A 1 -30.23 10.82 0.23
C LYS A 1 -30.12 11.26 1.69
N GLY A 2 -29.36 12.32 2.00
CA GLY A 2 -29.25 12.87 3.36
C GLY A 2 -28.30 12.12 4.30
N THR A 3 -27.48 11.22 3.75
CA THR A 3 -26.40 10.56 4.51
C THR A 3 -25.05 11.18 4.12
N PRO A 4 -24.04 11.16 5.01
CA PRO A 4 -22.69 11.61 4.67
C PRO A 4 -22.11 10.90 3.43
N GLU A 5 -22.43 9.61 3.24
CA GLU A 5 -21.98 8.81 2.10
C GLU A 5 -22.63 9.30 0.80
N PHE A 6 -23.92 9.63 0.82
CA PHE A 6 -24.59 10.22 -0.34
C PHE A 6 -23.93 11.54 -0.73
N ASP A 7 -23.67 12.43 0.24
CA ASP A 7 -23.05 13.72 -0.02
C ASP A 7 -21.60 13.57 -0.53
N ALA A 8 -20.85 12.61 0.02
CA ALA A 8 -19.50 12.28 -0.42
C ALA A 8 -19.49 11.71 -1.84
N PHE A 9 -20.46 10.84 -2.18
CA PHE A 9 -20.63 10.28 -3.52
C PHE A 9 -20.90 11.38 -4.56
N ILE A 10 -21.88 12.26 -4.30
CA ILE A 10 -22.22 13.37 -5.20
C ILE A 10 -21.04 14.34 -5.34
N LYS A 11 -20.34 14.63 -4.24
CA LYS A 11 -19.12 15.45 -4.28
C LYS A 11 -18.05 14.83 -5.17
N SER A 12 -17.74 13.55 -4.95
CA SER A 12 -16.73 12.83 -5.73
C SER A 12 -17.10 12.81 -7.21
N LEU A 13 -18.34 12.45 -7.56
CA LEU A 13 -18.81 12.39 -8.94
C LEU A 13 -18.65 13.74 -9.66
N VAL A 14 -19.15 14.84 -9.07
CA VAL A 14 -19.04 16.17 -9.70
C VAL A 14 -17.60 16.65 -9.78
N THR A 15 -16.78 16.40 -8.77
CA THR A 15 -15.34 16.73 -8.82
C THR A 15 -14.64 16.00 -9.96
N GLU A 16 -14.95 14.71 -10.18
CA GLU A 16 -14.32 13.91 -11.23
C GLU A 16 -14.83 14.23 -12.65
N MET A 17 -16.07 14.70 -12.77
CA MET A 17 -16.60 15.25 -14.02
C MET A 17 -15.93 16.57 -14.40
N THR A 18 -15.57 17.41 -13.43
CA THR A 18 -15.22 18.81 -13.67
C THR A 18 -13.72 19.09 -13.59
N ALA A 19 -12.97 18.34 -12.77
CA ALA A 19 -11.53 18.47 -12.68
C ALA A 19 -10.87 18.20 -14.04
N LYS A 20 -10.10 19.18 -14.54
CA LYS A 20 -9.51 19.17 -15.90
C LYS A 20 -10.55 18.97 -17.02
N ALA A 21 -11.78 19.44 -16.81
CA ALA A 21 -12.92 19.19 -17.71
C ALA A 21 -13.12 17.68 -18.00
N GLY A 22 -12.90 16.83 -17.00
CA GLY A 22 -13.05 15.38 -17.10
C GLY A 22 -11.98 14.69 -17.94
N GLN A 23 -10.92 15.38 -18.37
CA GLN A 23 -9.83 14.80 -19.17
C GLN A 23 -8.77 14.14 -18.26
N LYS A 24 -9.22 13.17 -17.46
CA LYS A 24 -8.35 12.30 -16.67
C LYS A 24 -8.72 10.86 -17.00
N CYS A 25 -7.71 10.00 -17.18
CA CYS A 25 -7.91 8.56 -17.33
C CYS A 25 -8.64 7.94 -16.12
N THR A 26 -8.56 8.58 -14.96
CA THR A 26 -9.23 8.20 -13.71
C THR A 26 -10.52 8.98 -13.45
N SER A 27 -11.09 9.71 -14.41
CA SER A 27 -12.40 10.36 -14.17
C SER A 27 -13.52 9.31 -14.08
N ILE A 28 -14.55 9.59 -13.26
CA ILE A 28 -15.71 8.71 -13.12
C ILE A 28 -16.57 8.82 -14.39
N ARG A 29 -16.72 7.71 -15.13
CA ARG A 29 -17.57 7.66 -16.34
C ARG A 29 -18.93 7.03 -16.10
N ARG A 30 -19.03 6.10 -15.15
CA ARG A 30 -20.26 5.40 -14.79
C ARG A 30 -20.49 5.50 -13.29
N ALA A 31 -21.63 6.05 -12.91
CA ALA A 31 -22.14 6.08 -11.56
C ALA A 31 -23.20 4.97 -11.42
N ILE A 32 -22.88 3.93 -10.65
CA ILE A 32 -23.78 2.78 -10.44
C ILE A 32 -24.37 2.92 -9.03
N VAL A 33 -25.68 3.07 -8.94
CA VAL A 33 -26.39 3.41 -7.69
C VAL A 33 -27.62 2.51 -7.53
N PRO A 34 -28.22 2.35 -6.33
CA PRO A 34 -29.49 1.64 -6.22
C PRO A 34 -30.55 2.25 -7.15
N GLN A 35 -31.31 1.41 -7.86
CA GLN A 35 -32.27 1.83 -8.89
C GLN A 35 -33.23 2.92 -8.39
N GLU A 36 -33.72 2.79 -7.16
CA GLU A 36 -34.65 3.72 -6.54
C GLU A 36 -34.06 5.10 -6.21
N VAL A 37 -32.72 5.21 -6.18
CA VAL A 37 -31.99 6.44 -5.82
C VAL A 37 -31.49 7.20 -7.06
N VAL A 38 -31.62 6.64 -8.27
CA VAL A 38 -31.20 7.28 -9.53
C VAL A 38 -31.75 8.71 -9.67
N PRO A 39 -33.06 8.99 -9.48
CA PRO A 39 -33.59 10.36 -9.62
C PRO A 39 -33.00 11.34 -8.62
N ASP A 40 -32.75 10.89 -7.37
CA ASP A 40 -32.13 11.72 -6.33
C ASP A 40 -30.68 12.06 -6.65
N VAL A 41 -29.92 11.12 -7.23
CA VAL A 41 -28.54 11.34 -7.66
C VAL A 41 -28.50 12.34 -8.81
N VAL A 42 -29.34 12.16 -9.84
CA VAL A 42 -29.42 13.11 -10.96
C VAL A 42 -29.70 14.52 -10.47
N ALA A 43 -30.72 14.68 -9.61
CA ALA A 43 -31.07 15.98 -9.05
C ALA A 43 -29.90 16.59 -8.26
N ALA A 44 -29.28 15.82 -7.36
CA ALA A 44 -28.19 16.32 -6.51
C ALA A 44 -26.90 16.65 -7.29
N VAL A 45 -26.57 15.87 -8.33
CA VAL A 45 -25.46 16.17 -9.25
C VAL A 45 -25.76 17.47 -9.99
N GLY A 46 -26.96 17.63 -10.53
CA GLY A 46 -27.39 18.84 -11.23
C GLY A 46 -27.31 20.08 -10.34
N GLU A 47 -27.86 20.03 -9.11
CA GLU A 47 -27.74 21.13 -8.14
C GLU A 47 -26.29 21.49 -7.87
N ARG A 48 -25.45 20.49 -7.57
CA ARG A 48 -24.05 20.73 -7.24
C ARG A 48 -23.26 21.31 -8.41
N ILE A 49 -23.54 20.90 -9.65
CA ILE A 49 -22.92 21.48 -10.83
C ILE A 49 -23.32 22.95 -10.95
N ARG A 50 -24.62 23.28 -10.82
CA ARG A 50 -25.10 24.67 -10.90
C ARG A 50 -24.50 25.57 -9.83
N GLU A 51 -24.29 25.05 -8.62
CA GLU A 51 -23.70 25.80 -7.52
C GLU A 51 -22.18 26.03 -7.66
N ARG A 52 -21.45 25.09 -8.26
CA ARG A 52 -19.98 25.04 -8.15
C ARG A 52 -19.23 25.25 -9.45
N VAL A 53 -19.89 25.08 -10.60
CA VAL A 53 -19.21 25.11 -11.90
C VAL A 53 -19.43 26.45 -12.58
N VAL A 54 -18.34 27.20 -12.73
CA VAL A 54 -18.24 28.40 -13.56
C VAL A 54 -17.27 28.08 -14.68
N LEU A 55 -17.80 27.98 -15.90
CA LEU A 55 -17.02 27.65 -17.10
C LEU A 55 -16.43 28.91 -17.71
N GLY A 56 -15.15 28.91 -18.05
CA GLY A 56 -14.50 30.12 -18.55
C GLY A 56 -13.01 30.01 -18.83
N ASP A 57 -12.42 31.14 -19.20
CA ASP A 57 -10.97 31.29 -19.29
C ASP A 57 -10.37 31.05 -17.89
N PRO A 58 -9.38 30.16 -17.74
CA PRO A 58 -8.76 29.90 -16.43
C PRO A 58 -8.07 31.13 -15.81
N ARG A 59 -7.90 32.23 -16.56
CA ARG A 59 -7.37 33.51 -16.08
C ARG A 59 -8.45 34.43 -15.51
N ALA A 60 -9.73 34.17 -15.79
CA ALA A 60 -10.83 34.97 -15.29
C ALA A 60 -11.15 34.62 -13.82
N GLU A 61 -11.49 35.62 -13.03
CA GLU A 61 -11.82 35.44 -11.61
C GLU A 61 -13.07 34.57 -11.45
N GLY A 62 -13.04 33.64 -10.49
CA GLY A 62 -14.18 32.78 -10.14
C GLY A 62 -14.46 31.61 -11.09
N VAL A 63 -13.72 31.48 -12.20
CA VAL A 63 -13.80 30.30 -13.08
C VAL A 63 -13.30 29.05 -12.34
N THR A 64 -14.09 27.98 -12.38
CA THR A 64 -13.78 26.71 -11.71
C THR A 64 -13.58 25.54 -12.67
N MET A 65 -14.00 25.67 -13.93
CA MET A 65 -13.74 24.68 -14.98
C MET A 65 -13.28 25.38 -16.27
N GLY A 66 -12.19 24.89 -16.85
CA GLY A 66 -11.66 25.40 -18.13
C GLY A 66 -12.19 24.65 -19.35
N ALA A 67 -11.55 24.87 -20.49
CA ALA A 67 -11.85 24.20 -21.75
C ALA A 67 -11.30 22.76 -21.79
N LEU A 68 -11.78 21.98 -22.77
CA LEU A 68 -11.08 20.80 -23.28
C LEU A 68 -9.75 21.21 -23.94
N ALA A 69 -8.86 20.25 -24.14
CA ALA A 69 -7.50 20.49 -24.61
C ALA A 69 -7.46 21.04 -26.05
N SER A 70 -8.42 20.68 -26.89
CA SER A 70 -8.52 21.17 -28.28
C SER A 70 -9.96 21.12 -28.80
N ARG A 71 -10.21 21.82 -29.92
CA ARG A 71 -11.50 21.78 -30.63
C ARG A 71 -11.78 20.42 -31.27
N GLU A 72 -10.74 19.69 -31.66
CA GLU A 72 -10.83 18.31 -32.12
C GLU A 72 -11.33 17.41 -30.99
N GLN A 73 -10.75 17.52 -29.79
CA GLN A 73 -11.24 16.80 -28.61
C GLN A 73 -12.69 17.18 -28.27
N LEU A 74 -13.09 18.45 -28.42
CA LEU A 74 -14.49 18.85 -28.26
C LEU A 74 -15.41 18.14 -29.27
N ALA A 75 -15.00 18.03 -30.53
CA ALA A 75 -15.76 17.33 -31.56
C ALA A 75 -15.88 15.83 -31.24
N ASP A 76 -14.78 15.18 -30.84
CA ASP A 76 -14.75 13.77 -30.47
C ASP A 76 -15.66 13.47 -29.28
N VAL A 77 -15.59 14.29 -28.22
CA VAL A 77 -16.44 14.13 -27.03
C VAL A 77 -17.92 14.31 -27.40
N ARG A 78 -18.27 15.32 -28.22
CA ARG A 78 -19.65 15.52 -28.68
C ARG A 78 -20.15 14.35 -29.52
N ALA A 79 -19.31 13.81 -30.41
CA ALA A 79 -19.65 12.65 -31.22
C ALA A 79 -19.89 11.40 -30.35
N ALA A 80 -19.04 11.17 -29.34
CA ALA A 80 -19.22 10.08 -28.39
C ALA A 80 -20.53 10.22 -27.59
N VAL A 81 -20.86 11.42 -27.12
CA VAL A 81 -22.14 11.66 -26.43
C VAL A 81 -23.31 11.45 -27.38
N GLN A 82 -23.24 11.92 -28.62
CA GLN A 82 -24.31 11.71 -29.60
C GLN A 82 -24.54 10.21 -29.86
N ALA A 83 -23.48 9.43 -30.03
CA ALA A 83 -23.59 7.98 -30.19
C ALA A 83 -24.20 7.30 -28.95
N MET A 84 -23.89 7.77 -27.74
CA MET A 84 -24.54 7.29 -26.51
C MET A 84 -26.04 7.63 -26.47
N LEU A 85 -26.43 8.82 -26.92
CA LEU A 85 -27.85 9.21 -27.01
C LEU A 85 -28.60 8.36 -28.04
N ASP A 86 -28.00 8.13 -29.20
CA ASP A 86 -28.57 7.31 -30.28
C ASP A 86 -28.76 5.84 -29.83
N ALA A 87 -27.95 5.38 -28.89
CA ALA A 87 -28.02 4.04 -28.28
C ALA A 87 -29.00 3.92 -27.10
N GLY A 88 -29.75 4.98 -26.76
CA GLY A 88 -30.77 4.95 -25.71
C GLY A 88 -30.36 5.64 -24.40
N GLY A 89 -29.19 6.28 -24.35
CA GLY A 89 -28.87 7.22 -23.28
C GLY A 89 -29.77 8.45 -23.36
N GLU A 90 -30.17 8.98 -22.21
CA GLU A 90 -30.97 10.19 -22.10
C GLU A 90 -30.19 11.30 -21.41
N LEU A 91 -30.40 12.54 -21.84
CA LEU A 91 -29.76 13.71 -21.24
C LEU A 91 -30.44 14.05 -19.89
N ALA A 92 -29.89 13.53 -18.79
CA ALA A 92 -30.39 13.77 -17.44
C ALA A 92 -30.03 15.16 -16.90
N TYR A 93 -28.87 15.69 -17.31
CA TYR A 93 -28.43 17.06 -17.03
C TYR A 93 -27.46 17.55 -18.09
N GLY A 94 -27.50 18.86 -18.38
CA GLY A 94 -26.57 19.52 -19.28
C GLY A 94 -27.15 19.75 -20.67
N THR A 95 -26.27 20.02 -21.63
CA THR A 95 -26.60 20.19 -23.06
C THR A 95 -25.35 19.97 -23.91
N LEU A 96 -25.55 19.60 -25.17
CA LEU A 96 -24.51 19.60 -26.20
C LEU A 96 -24.34 20.97 -26.88
N ASP A 97 -25.17 21.96 -26.57
CA ASP A 97 -25.03 23.30 -27.13
C ASP A 97 -23.72 23.96 -26.68
N ALA A 98 -23.26 24.96 -27.45
CA ALA A 98 -22.11 25.75 -27.06
C ALA A 98 -22.43 26.54 -25.77
N PRO A 99 -21.64 26.39 -24.70
CA PRO A 99 -21.93 27.04 -23.44
C PRO A 99 -21.62 28.54 -23.50
N LYS A 100 -22.34 29.32 -22.69
CA LYS A 100 -21.88 30.66 -22.31
C LYS A 100 -20.77 30.51 -21.28
N VAL A 101 -19.67 31.20 -21.50
CA VAL A 101 -18.48 31.11 -20.65
C VAL A 101 -18.01 32.49 -20.21
N THR A 102 -17.34 32.56 -19.07
CA THR A 102 -16.70 33.79 -18.59
C THR A 102 -15.35 33.97 -19.28
N SER A 103 -15.22 35.03 -20.06
CA SER A 103 -13.97 35.43 -20.73
C SER A 103 -13.00 36.08 -19.75
N ALA A 104 -11.72 36.23 -20.14
CA ALA A 104 -10.68 36.86 -19.32
C ALA A 104 -11.02 38.30 -18.89
N ASP A 105 -11.82 39.03 -19.67
CA ASP A 105 -12.29 40.39 -19.36
C ASP A 105 -13.57 40.43 -18.50
N GLY A 106 -14.07 39.27 -18.07
CA GLY A 106 -15.30 39.13 -17.28
C GLY A 106 -16.59 39.13 -18.11
N SER A 107 -16.52 39.27 -19.44
CA SER A 107 -17.70 39.15 -20.29
C SER A 107 -18.23 37.71 -20.33
N ILE A 108 -19.55 37.54 -20.45
CA ILE A 108 -20.21 36.24 -20.52
C ILE A 108 -20.84 36.06 -21.89
N GLY A 109 -20.39 35.06 -22.65
CA GLY A 109 -20.86 34.81 -24.01
C GLY A 109 -20.44 33.45 -24.56
N VAL A 110 -20.96 33.10 -25.72
CA VAL A 110 -20.49 31.93 -26.47
C VAL A 110 -19.20 32.33 -27.18
N VAL A 111 -18.17 31.49 -27.07
CA VAL A 111 -16.88 31.68 -27.74
C VAL A 111 -16.74 30.62 -28.83
N GLU A 112 -17.01 31.01 -30.08
CA GLU A 112 -17.04 30.11 -31.25
C GLU A 112 -15.73 29.34 -31.47
N ASP A 113 -14.59 29.98 -31.19
CA ASP A 113 -13.27 29.37 -31.34
C ASP A 113 -12.75 28.68 -30.05
N GLY A 114 -13.61 28.55 -29.03
CA GLY A 114 -13.27 27.93 -27.75
C GLY A 114 -13.64 26.45 -27.69
N ALA A 115 -12.79 25.64 -27.06
CA ALA A 115 -13.04 24.20 -26.83
C ALA A 115 -13.87 23.95 -25.54
N PHE A 116 -14.93 24.72 -25.33
CA PHE A 116 -15.73 24.66 -24.10
C PHE A 116 -16.90 23.69 -24.21
N MET A 117 -17.17 22.96 -23.12
CA MET A 117 -18.30 22.04 -23.00
C MET A 117 -18.88 22.11 -21.59
N SER A 118 -20.21 22.21 -21.49
CA SER A 118 -20.92 22.06 -20.22
C SER A 118 -20.77 20.63 -19.68
N PRO A 119 -20.75 20.42 -18.36
CA PRO A 119 -20.86 19.07 -17.82
C PRO A 119 -22.17 18.41 -18.27
N VAL A 120 -22.08 17.15 -18.67
CA VAL A 120 -23.21 16.34 -19.14
C VAL A 120 -23.35 15.11 -18.25
N LEU A 121 -24.56 14.89 -17.74
CA LEU A 121 -24.93 13.64 -17.08
C LEU A 121 -25.96 12.92 -17.96
N LEU A 122 -25.65 11.70 -18.35
CA LEU A 122 -26.61 10.81 -19.03
C LEU A 122 -27.29 9.88 -18.02
N SER A 123 -28.55 9.53 -18.26
CA SER A 123 -29.24 8.45 -17.56
C SER A 123 -29.61 7.36 -18.56
N TRP A 124 -29.59 6.10 -18.11
CA TRP A 124 -29.94 4.97 -18.95
C TRP A 124 -31.04 4.16 -18.28
N SER A 125 -32.15 3.99 -18.98
CA SER A 125 -33.26 3.16 -18.53
C SER A 125 -32.94 1.66 -18.66
N ASP A 126 -32.16 1.29 -19.68
CA ASP A 126 -31.56 -0.02 -19.84
C ASP A 126 -30.09 0.01 -19.37
N PRO A 127 -29.78 -0.50 -18.16
CA PRO A 127 -28.40 -0.61 -17.70
C PRO A 127 -27.61 -1.67 -18.49
N GLU A 128 -28.28 -2.46 -19.36
CA GLU A 128 -27.64 -3.48 -20.17
C GLU A 128 -27.11 -3.01 -21.52
N ALA A 129 -27.43 -1.79 -21.96
CA ALA A 129 -26.96 -1.25 -23.22
C ALA A 129 -25.42 -1.34 -23.33
N ASP A 130 -24.89 -1.77 -24.48
CA ASP A 130 -23.46 -2.02 -24.62
C ASP A 130 -22.63 -0.72 -24.62
N GLU A 131 -23.20 0.38 -25.12
CA GLU A 131 -22.54 1.66 -25.32
C GLU A 131 -22.15 2.32 -23.99
N ILE A 132 -22.96 2.21 -22.93
CA ILE A 132 -22.56 2.71 -21.60
C ILE A 132 -21.34 1.97 -21.05
N HIS A 133 -21.15 0.69 -21.43
CA HIS A 133 -20.06 -0.13 -20.92
C HIS A 133 -18.85 -0.18 -21.87
N SER A 134 -18.98 0.30 -23.11
CA SER A 134 -17.94 0.18 -24.15
C SER A 134 -17.41 1.51 -24.68
N LEU A 135 -18.24 2.55 -24.70
CA LEU A 135 -17.88 3.86 -25.24
C LEU A 135 -17.48 4.81 -24.11
N GLU A 136 -16.42 5.60 -24.32
CA GLU A 136 -15.99 6.64 -23.39
C GLU A 136 -16.02 8.01 -24.08
N ALA A 137 -16.76 8.96 -23.50
CA ALA A 137 -16.66 10.37 -23.85
C ALA A 137 -15.60 11.03 -22.95
N PHE A 138 -14.40 11.27 -23.48
CA PHE A 138 -13.23 11.77 -22.73
C PHE A 138 -13.30 13.28 -22.41
N GLY A 139 -14.35 13.68 -21.70
CA GLY A 139 -14.62 15.06 -21.32
C GLY A 139 -15.45 15.13 -20.03
N PRO A 140 -16.19 16.22 -19.77
CA PRO A 140 -16.96 16.39 -18.54
C PRO A 140 -18.29 15.63 -18.60
N VAL A 141 -18.22 14.34 -18.91
CA VAL A 141 -19.36 13.44 -19.18
C VAL A 141 -19.29 12.24 -18.24
N SER A 142 -20.43 11.94 -17.60
CA SER A 142 -20.68 10.70 -16.90
C SER A 142 -22.08 10.17 -17.20
N SER A 143 -22.29 8.89 -17.01
CA SER A 143 -23.62 8.26 -17.03
C SER A 143 -24.00 7.75 -15.64
N VAL A 144 -25.29 7.76 -15.31
CA VAL A 144 -25.85 7.10 -14.13
C VAL A 144 -26.73 5.91 -14.54
N ILE A 145 -26.53 4.79 -13.86
CA ILE A 145 -27.33 3.56 -13.99
C ILE A 145 -27.73 3.03 -12.63
N GLY A 146 -28.89 2.38 -12.58
CA GLY A 146 -29.39 1.71 -11.40
C GLY A 146 -28.97 0.24 -11.34
N TYR A 147 -28.72 -0.27 -10.15
CA TYR A 147 -28.59 -1.71 -9.84
C TYR A 147 -29.74 -2.16 -8.94
N THR A 148 -30.08 -3.46 -8.98
CA THR A 148 -31.16 -4.04 -8.14
C THR A 148 -30.68 -4.66 -6.84
N ASP A 149 -29.46 -5.22 -6.83
CA ASP A 149 -28.79 -5.75 -5.65
C ASP A 149 -27.25 -5.62 -5.79
N LEU A 150 -26.50 -6.03 -4.77
CA LEU A 150 -25.04 -5.89 -4.77
C LEU A 150 -24.36 -6.79 -5.81
N ALA A 151 -24.89 -7.98 -6.08
CA ALA A 151 -24.36 -8.86 -7.12
C ALA A 151 -24.54 -8.24 -8.51
N ASP A 152 -25.67 -7.58 -8.74
CA ASP A 152 -25.94 -6.81 -9.95
C ASP A 152 -24.99 -5.61 -10.08
N ALA A 153 -24.73 -4.87 -9.00
CA ALA A 153 -23.76 -3.78 -8.99
C ALA A 153 -22.33 -4.26 -9.37
N VAL A 154 -21.91 -5.41 -8.84
CA VAL A 154 -20.63 -6.04 -9.19
C VAL A 154 -20.59 -6.41 -10.68
N ARG A 155 -21.65 -7.05 -11.19
CA ARG A 155 -21.77 -7.43 -12.60
C ARG A 155 -21.69 -6.21 -13.51
N LEU A 156 -22.46 -5.16 -13.23
CA LEU A 156 -22.45 -3.91 -13.99
C LEU A 156 -21.06 -3.24 -13.93
N ALA A 157 -20.41 -3.22 -12.77
CA ALA A 157 -19.05 -2.69 -12.65
C ALA A 157 -18.07 -3.45 -13.56
N ALA A 158 -18.13 -4.78 -13.59
CA ALA A 158 -17.29 -5.66 -14.40
C ALA A 158 -17.49 -5.50 -15.91
N ARG A 159 -18.69 -5.10 -16.37
CA ARG A 159 -18.98 -4.90 -17.81
C ARG A 159 -18.13 -3.84 -18.48
N GLY A 160 -17.45 -2.96 -17.73
CA GLY A 160 -16.45 -2.04 -18.27
C GLY A 160 -15.26 -2.73 -18.96
N GLY A 161 -15.10 -4.05 -18.79
CA GLY A 161 -14.06 -4.82 -19.47
C GLY A 161 -12.66 -4.60 -18.89
N GLY A 162 -12.57 -4.17 -17.63
CA GLY A 162 -11.35 -3.80 -16.95
C GLY A 162 -11.11 -2.29 -16.92
N SER A 163 -10.99 -1.73 -15.72
CA SER A 163 -10.92 -0.28 -15.48
C SER A 163 -9.70 0.10 -14.63
N LEU A 164 -9.28 1.36 -14.70
CA LEU A 164 -8.19 1.86 -13.86
C LEU A 164 -8.58 1.97 -12.38
N VAL A 165 -9.79 2.45 -12.10
CA VAL A 165 -10.23 2.72 -10.72
C VAL A 165 -11.75 2.62 -10.59
N ALA A 166 -12.22 2.17 -9.41
CA ALA A 166 -13.58 2.35 -8.93
C ALA A 166 -13.59 3.06 -7.56
N SER A 167 -14.72 3.69 -7.23
CA SER A 167 -15.02 4.11 -5.85
C SER A 167 -16.25 3.35 -5.34
N VAL A 168 -16.17 2.84 -4.11
CA VAL A 168 -17.32 2.29 -3.39
C VAL A 168 -17.63 3.24 -2.23
N CYS A 169 -18.84 3.80 -2.21
CA CYS A 169 -19.26 4.73 -1.17
C CYS A 169 -20.31 4.08 -0.25
N THR A 170 -19.89 3.69 0.95
CA THR A 170 -20.74 3.04 1.95
C THR A 170 -20.12 3.17 3.34
N ASN A 171 -20.95 3.10 4.38
CA ASN A 171 -20.52 2.98 5.78
C ASN A 171 -20.92 1.62 6.37
N ASP A 172 -21.32 0.67 5.53
CA ASP A 172 -21.64 -0.71 5.90
C ASP A 172 -20.46 -1.63 5.52
N PRO A 173 -19.77 -2.26 6.48
CA PRO A 173 -18.66 -3.17 6.21
C PRO A 173 -19.02 -4.38 5.34
N SER A 174 -20.26 -4.88 5.43
CA SER A 174 -20.70 -6.04 4.64
C SER A 174 -20.85 -5.68 3.16
N VAL A 175 -21.47 -4.54 2.89
CA VAL A 175 -21.58 -3.96 1.53
C VAL A 175 -20.19 -3.67 0.96
N ALA A 176 -19.30 -3.09 1.78
CA ALA A 176 -17.92 -2.81 1.38
C ALA A 176 -17.19 -4.10 0.99
N GLN A 177 -17.28 -5.15 1.81
CA GLN A 177 -16.64 -6.43 1.54
C GLN A 177 -17.15 -7.05 0.25
N GLU A 178 -18.47 -7.13 0.06
CA GLU A 178 -19.06 -7.77 -1.12
C GLU A 178 -18.69 -7.04 -2.42
N LEU A 179 -18.85 -5.71 -2.44
CA LEU A 179 -18.53 -4.92 -3.63
C LEU A 179 -17.04 -4.95 -3.94
N VAL A 180 -16.16 -4.73 -2.95
CA VAL A 180 -14.71 -4.70 -3.18
C VAL A 180 -14.21 -6.05 -3.67
N MET A 181 -14.60 -7.14 -3.01
CA MET A 181 -14.17 -8.49 -3.41
C MET A 181 -14.71 -8.88 -4.78
N GLY A 182 -15.91 -8.40 -5.14
CA GLY A 182 -16.50 -8.62 -6.46
C GLY A 182 -15.85 -7.83 -7.59
N ILE A 183 -15.42 -6.58 -7.35
CA ILE A 183 -14.92 -5.70 -8.42
C ILE A 183 -13.40 -5.62 -8.51
N ALA A 184 -12.64 -5.98 -7.47
CA ALA A 184 -11.18 -5.78 -7.42
C ALA A 184 -10.42 -6.48 -8.56
N ALA A 185 -10.89 -7.65 -9.02
CA ALA A 185 -10.29 -8.35 -10.16
C ALA A 185 -10.45 -7.59 -11.50
N HIS A 186 -11.34 -6.59 -11.55
CA HIS A 186 -11.63 -5.78 -12.73
C HIS A 186 -11.07 -4.35 -12.63
N HIS A 187 -10.48 -3.96 -11.50
CA HIS A 187 -10.04 -2.58 -11.24
C HIS A 187 -8.65 -2.58 -10.60
N GLY A 188 -7.68 -1.85 -11.16
CA GLY A 188 -6.35 -1.77 -10.54
C GLY A 188 -6.30 -0.98 -9.23
N ARG A 189 -7.34 -0.18 -8.94
CA ARG A 189 -7.54 0.48 -7.65
C ARG A 189 -9.01 0.58 -7.27
N VAL A 190 -9.31 0.41 -5.99
CA VAL A 190 -10.62 0.69 -5.41
C VAL A 190 -10.47 1.70 -4.28
N LEU A 191 -11.18 2.82 -4.36
CA LEU A 191 -11.31 3.79 -3.27
C LEU A 191 -12.55 3.45 -2.44
N MET A 192 -12.36 3.11 -1.17
CA MET A 192 -13.45 3.08 -0.19
C MET A 192 -13.68 4.49 0.32
N LEU A 193 -14.90 5.00 0.19
CA LEU A 193 -15.26 6.35 0.61
C LEU A 193 -16.39 6.32 1.63
N ASN A 194 -16.17 6.87 2.82
CA ASN A 194 -17.19 7.02 3.85
C ASN A 194 -17.01 8.34 4.62
N ARG A 195 -17.82 8.55 5.66
CA ARG A 195 -17.73 9.74 6.52
C ARG A 195 -16.39 9.95 7.24
N GLU A 196 -15.61 8.89 7.44
CA GLU A 196 -14.35 8.93 8.20
C GLU A 196 -13.19 9.43 7.33
N ASP A 197 -13.15 9.04 6.07
CA ASP A 197 -12.05 9.38 5.15
C ASP A 197 -12.39 10.50 4.16
N ALA A 198 -13.67 10.84 3.93
CA ALA A 198 -14.07 11.84 2.93
C ALA A 198 -13.44 13.25 3.11
N ARG A 199 -12.91 13.56 4.30
CA ARG A 199 -12.19 14.81 4.58
C ARG A 199 -10.69 14.77 4.27
N THR A 200 -10.08 13.58 4.30
CA THR A 200 -8.63 13.36 4.16
C THR A 200 -8.27 12.53 2.92
N SER A 201 -9.27 11.98 2.23
CA SER A 201 -9.11 11.25 0.98
C SER A 201 -8.45 12.12 -0.08
N THR A 202 -7.51 11.55 -0.81
CA THR A 202 -6.89 12.19 -1.99
C THR A 202 -7.84 12.23 -3.20
N GLY A 203 -9.00 11.56 -3.10
CA GLY A 203 -10.03 11.52 -4.13
C GLY A 203 -9.83 10.40 -5.16
N HIS A 204 -10.88 10.13 -5.92
CA HIS A 204 -10.91 9.07 -6.94
C HIS A 204 -9.86 9.31 -8.03
N GLY A 205 -9.77 10.52 -8.56
CA GLY A 205 -8.94 10.83 -9.73
C GLY A 205 -7.53 11.32 -9.44
N SER A 206 -6.97 11.03 -8.26
CA SER A 206 -5.61 11.38 -7.87
C SER A 206 -4.76 10.11 -7.66
N PRO A 207 -4.06 9.60 -8.69
CA PRO A 207 -3.11 8.50 -8.52
C PRO A 207 -1.98 8.91 -7.58
N VAL A 208 -1.80 8.18 -6.48
CA VAL A 208 -0.73 8.47 -5.51
C VAL A 208 0.51 7.62 -5.81
N PRO A 209 1.74 8.15 -5.68
CA PRO A 209 2.96 7.44 -6.12
C PRO A 209 3.21 6.07 -5.47
N HIS A 210 2.69 5.85 -4.26
CA HIS A 210 2.87 4.59 -3.53
C HIS A 210 1.79 3.53 -3.83
N LEU A 211 0.70 3.89 -4.52
CA LEU A 211 -0.35 2.95 -4.92
C LEU A 211 -0.23 2.63 -6.41
N VAL A 212 -0.64 1.43 -6.81
CA VAL A 212 -0.64 1.00 -8.21
C VAL A 212 -1.58 1.89 -9.02
N HIS A 213 -1.10 2.37 -10.17
CA HIS A 213 -1.89 3.00 -11.21
C HIS A 213 -1.85 2.11 -12.45
N GLY A 214 -2.95 1.47 -12.77
CA GLY A 214 -3.02 0.47 -13.81
C GLY A 214 -4.37 -0.24 -13.74
N GLY A 215 -4.58 -1.24 -14.58
CA GLY A 215 -5.81 -2.02 -14.57
C GLY A 215 -5.83 -3.08 -15.65
N PRO A 216 -6.60 -4.17 -15.46
CA PRO A 216 -6.71 -5.25 -16.42
C PRO A 216 -7.50 -4.83 -17.67
N GLY A 217 -7.49 -5.69 -18.69
CA GLY A 217 -8.39 -5.60 -19.84
C GLY A 217 -8.28 -4.27 -20.60
N ARG A 218 -9.39 -3.56 -20.76
CA ARG A 218 -9.47 -2.30 -21.51
C ARG A 218 -8.54 -1.21 -20.95
N ALA A 219 -8.23 -1.24 -19.65
CA ALA A 219 -7.29 -0.31 -19.03
C ALA A 219 -5.82 -0.55 -19.42
N GLY A 220 -5.52 -1.63 -20.16
CA GLY A 220 -4.23 -1.88 -20.81
C GLY A 220 -3.42 -3.02 -20.21
N GLY A 221 -3.78 -3.53 -19.03
CA GLY A 221 -3.11 -4.68 -18.37
C GLY A 221 -1.76 -4.36 -17.71
N GLY A 222 -1.28 -3.14 -17.83
CA GLY A 222 -0.04 -2.68 -17.19
C GLY A 222 -0.24 -2.13 -15.77
N GLU A 223 0.87 -1.98 -15.06
CA GLU A 223 0.96 -1.32 -13.76
C GLU A 223 2.06 -0.24 -13.79
N GLU A 224 1.75 0.92 -13.24
CA GLU A 224 2.66 2.04 -12.99
C GLU A 224 2.57 2.45 -11.51
N LEU A 225 3.51 3.29 -11.06
CA LEU A 225 3.60 3.73 -9.65
C LEU A 225 3.75 2.54 -8.68
N GLY A 226 2.96 2.46 -7.60
CA GLY A 226 3.04 1.35 -6.66
C GLY A 226 4.34 1.30 -5.84
N GLY A 227 5.03 2.44 -5.70
CA GLY A 227 6.30 2.56 -4.97
C GLY A 227 7.40 1.71 -5.61
N ILE A 228 8.02 0.82 -4.83
CA ILE A 228 9.11 -0.05 -5.29
C ILE A 228 8.72 -0.97 -6.47
N ARG A 229 7.42 -1.23 -6.67
CA ARG A 229 6.92 -2.04 -7.81
C ARG A 229 7.25 -1.40 -9.15
N SER A 230 7.07 -0.09 -9.30
CA SER A 230 7.43 0.63 -10.54
C SER A 230 8.88 0.38 -10.97
N ILE A 231 9.79 0.41 -10.01
CA ILE A 231 11.23 0.26 -10.26
C ILE A 231 11.54 -1.14 -10.80
N MET A 232 10.79 -2.15 -10.39
CA MET A 232 10.99 -3.54 -10.82
C MET A 232 10.73 -3.75 -12.32
N HIS A 233 9.92 -2.91 -12.98
CA HIS A 233 9.73 -2.96 -14.44
C HIS A 233 10.95 -2.47 -15.23
N HIS A 234 11.82 -1.68 -14.59
CA HIS A 234 13.05 -1.16 -15.18
C HIS A 234 14.30 -1.97 -14.78
N MET A 235 14.11 -3.08 -14.06
CA MET A 235 15.18 -3.97 -13.62
C MET A 235 15.04 -5.35 -14.26
N GLN A 236 16.16 -6.00 -14.59
CA GLN A 236 16.17 -7.40 -14.96
C GLN A 236 16.31 -8.25 -13.69
N ARG A 237 15.26 -8.96 -13.29
CA ARG A 237 15.33 -9.94 -12.20
C ARG A 237 16.03 -11.20 -12.67
N THR A 238 17.06 -11.63 -11.94
CA THR A 238 17.85 -12.82 -12.27
C THR A 238 17.93 -13.74 -11.05
N ALA A 239 17.54 -15.00 -11.21
CA ALA A 239 17.75 -16.01 -10.19
C ALA A 239 19.20 -16.50 -10.26
N ILE A 240 19.97 -16.26 -9.20
CA ILE A 240 21.39 -16.68 -9.10
C ILE A 240 21.46 -17.86 -8.14
N GLN A 241 22.12 -18.93 -8.58
CA GLN A 241 22.38 -20.12 -7.77
C GLN A 241 23.89 -20.26 -7.56
N GLY A 242 24.28 -20.68 -6.36
CA GLY A 242 25.69 -20.83 -5.99
C GLY A 242 25.83 -21.25 -4.53
N SER A 243 27.07 -21.48 -4.09
CA SER A 243 27.35 -21.66 -2.67
C SER A 243 27.07 -20.36 -1.90
N PRO A 244 26.78 -20.43 -0.58
CA PRO A 244 26.57 -19.23 0.23
C PRO A 244 27.70 -18.20 0.11
N ASN A 245 28.97 -18.63 0.07
CA ASN A 245 30.12 -17.75 -0.13
C ASN A 245 30.06 -17.00 -1.47
N MET A 246 29.73 -17.69 -2.56
CA MET A 246 29.60 -17.03 -3.87
C MET A 246 28.40 -16.08 -3.91
N LEU A 247 27.28 -16.46 -3.29
CA LEU A 247 26.11 -15.58 -3.19
C LEU A 247 26.45 -14.33 -2.38
N THR A 248 27.17 -14.46 -1.27
CA THR A 248 27.62 -13.31 -0.46
C THR A 248 28.56 -12.38 -1.20
N ALA A 249 29.53 -12.94 -1.94
CA ALA A 249 30.42 -12.14 -2.78
C ALA A 249 29.66 -11.38 -3.87
N VAL A 250 28.60 -11.96 -4.45
CA VAL A 250 27.80 -11.35 -5.51
C VAL A 250 26.82 -10.30 -4.98
N THR A 251 26.15 -10.55 -3.86
CA THR A 251 25.09 -9.67 -3.34
C THR A 251 25.57 -8.62 -2.35
N GLY A 252 26.77 -8.79 -1.77
CA GLY A 252 27.23 -7.97 -0.64
C GLY A 252 26.45 -8.22 0.66
N VAL A 253 25.74 -9.34 0.75
CA VAL A 253 24.95 -9.75 1.92
C VAL A 253 25.42 -11.13 2.37
N TRP A 254 25.74 -11.28 3.66
CA TRP A 254 26.08 -12.58 4.22
C TRP A 254 24.87 -13.53 4.16
N HIS A 255 25.11 -14.76 3.69
CA HIS A 255 24.10 -15.81 3.63
C HIS A 255 24.43 -16.91 4.62
N ALA A 256 23.39 -17.52 5.20
CA ALA A 256 23.56 -18.68 6.07
C ALA A 256 24.39 -19.78 5.39
N GLY A 257 25.42 -20.26 6.10
CA GLY A 257 26.38 -21.24 5.59
C GLY A 257 27.57 -20.64 4.84
N ALA A 258 27.65 -19.32 4.67
CA ALA A 258 28.86 -18.64 4.25
C ALA A 258 29.89 -18.63 5.39
N ASP A 259 31.16 -18.47 5.02
CA ASP A 259 32.27 -18.39 5.94
C ASP A 259 32.08 -17.20 6.90
N ARG A 260 32.58 -17.36 8.12
CA ARG A 260 32.55 -16.36 9.18
C ARG A 260 33.97 -16.03 9.58
N ASN A 261 34.28 -14.75 9.72
CA ASN A 261 35.54 -14.29 10.30
C ASN A 261 35.32 -14.00 11.79
N PHE A 262 35.73 -14.91 12.67
CA PHE A 262 35.61 -14.72 14.12
C PHE A 262 36.68 -13.74 14.62
N THR A 263 36.48 -12.43 14.41
CA THR A 263 37.49 -11.38 14.58
C THR A 263 38.06 -11.29 16.00
N LEU A 264 37.27 -11.66 17.01
CA LEU A 264 37.77 -11.69 18.38
C LEU A 264 38.85 -12.77 18.56
N ASP A 265 38.70 -13.91 17.89
CA ASP A 265 39.65 -15.02 17.97
C ASP A 265 40.86 -14.79 17.05
N THR A 266 40.64 -14.22 15.86
CA THR A 266 41.67 -14.06 14.82
C THR A 266 42.47 -12.76 14.93
N GLU A 267 41.83 -11.67 15.33
CA GLU A 267 42.40 -10.31 15.37
C GLU A 267 42.46 -9.75 16.80
N GLY A 268 41.85 -10.43 17.78
CA GLY A 268 41.72 -9.91 19.14
C GLY A 268 40.73 -8.75 19.27
N GLN A 269 39.86 -8.53 18.29
CA GLN A 269 38.94 -7.39 18.24
C GLN A 269 37.48 -7.84 18.07
N HIS A 270 36.60 -7.38 18.95
CA HIS A 270 35.16 -7.62 18.86
C HIS A 270 34.53 -6.87 17.67
N PRO A 271 33.61 -7.45 16.87
CA PRO A 271 33.02 -6.77 15.70
C PRO A 271 32.38 -5.40 16.02
N PHE A 272 31.70 -5.25 17.16
CA PHE A 272 31.15 -3.96 17.64
C PHE A 272 32.21 -2.88 17.96
N ARG A 273 33.50 -3.20 17.93
CA ARG A 273 34.60 -2.23 18.04
C ARG A 273 35.10 -1.73 16.68
N LYS A 274 34.55 -2.24 15.58
CA LYS A 274 34.89 -1.82 14.22
C LYS A 274 33.89 -0.76 13.75
N SER A 275 34.40 0.30 13.13
CA SER A 275 33.59 1.29 12.40
C SER A 275 33.18 0.75 11.03
N LEU A 276 32.33 1.45 10.28
CA LEU A 276 31.96 1.00 8.93
C LEU A 276 33.15 0.94 7.96
N GLU A 277 34.18 1.76 8.17
CA GLU A 277 35.43 1.70 7.40
C GLU A 277 36.18 0.37 7.56
N THR A 278 36.04 -0.31 8.71
CA THR A 278 36.84 -1.49 9.07
C THR A 278 36.02 -2.76 9.25
N LEU A 279 34.71 -2.65 9.38
CA LEU A 279 33.78 -3.77 9.51
C LEU A 279 33.53 -4.41 8.14
N HIS A 280 33.71 -5.72 8.06
CA HIS A 280 33.45 -6.47 6.83
C HIS A 280 32.24 -7.39 6.97
N ILE A 281 31.54 -7.63 5.86
CA ILE A 281 30.49 -8.65 5.79
C ILE A 281 31.09 -10.01 6.16
N GLY A 282 30.45 -10.73 7.09
CA GLY A 282 30.94 -11.99 7.62
C GLY A 282 31.81 -11.87 8.88
N ASP A 283 32.20 -10.66 9.31
CA ASP A 283 32.82 -10.45 10.63
C ASP A 283 31.85 -10.91 11.72
N ALA A 284 32.34 -11.74 12.63
CA ALA A 284 31.50 -12.49 13.56
C ALA A 284 32.12 -12.59 14.96
N ILE A 285 31.26 -12.85 15.93
CA ILE A 285 31.62 -13.30 17.26
C ILE A 285 30.75 -14.50 17.63
N ARG A 286 31.33 -15.44 18.38
CA ARG A 286 30.60 -16.54 19.01
C ARG A 286 30.85 -16.50 20.51
N SER A 287 29.79 -16.49 21.29
CA SER A 287 29.88 -16.54 22.74
C SER A 287 30.26 -17.94 23.23
N GLY A 288 30.68 -18.04 24.50
CA GLY A 288 30.64 -19.30 25.23
C GLY A 288 29.19 -19.78 25.46
N LEU A 289 29.05 -21.02 25.95
CA LEU A 289 27.78 -21.55 26.42
C LEU A 289 27.38 -20.90 27.75
N ARG A 290 26.10 -20.62 27.90
CA ARG A 290 25.45 -20.15 29.12
C ARG A 290 24.33 -21.11 29.48
N GLU A 291 24.46 -21.76 30.63
CA GLU A 291 23.43 -22.65 31.17
C GLU A 291 22.19 -21.86 31.60
N VAL A 292 21.02 -22.43 31.33
CA VAL A 292 19.70 -21.89 31.65
C VAL A 292 19.17 -22.62 32.88
N GLY A 293 19.24 -21.98 34.05
CA GLY A 293 18.72 -22.56 35.28
C GLY A 293 17.21 -22.32 35.46
N LEU A 294 16.52 -23.20 36.19
CA LEU A 294 15.13 -22.99 36.58
C LEU A 294 14.95 -21.67 37.39
N ALA A 295 15.96 -21.30 38.17
CA ALA A 295 15.98 -20.05 38.92
C ALA A 295 15.95 -18.83 37.99
N ASP A 296 16.65 -18.88 36.84
CA ASP A 296 16.66 -17.79 35.86
C ASP A 296 15.30 -17.64 35.18
N ILE A 297 14.69 -18.76 34.79
CA ILE A 297 13.34 -18.80 34.19
C ILE A 297 12.33 -18.21 35.18
N THR A 298 12.40 -18.63 36.44
CA THR A 298 11.51 -18.14 37.51
C THR A 298 11.74 -16.65 37.79
N ALA A 299 12.99 -16.20 37.85
CA ALA A 299 13.31 -14.80 38.08
C ALA A 299 12.84 -13.91 36.92
N PHE A 300 12.99 -14.37 35.69
CA PHE A 300 12.49 -13.67 34.51
C PHE A 300 10.96 -13.59 34.51
N ALA A 301 10.26 -14.70 34.80
CA ALA A 301 8.80 -14.70 34.94
C ALA A 301 8.32 -13.68 35.98
N ASN A 302 8.95 -13.67 37.16
CA ASN A 302 8.57 -12.77 38.25
C ASN A 302 8.87 -11.30 37.95
N SER A 303 9.99 -11.00 37.28
CA SER A 303 10.39 -9.62 36.98
C SER A 303 9.64 -9.02 35.79
N THR A 304 9.31 -9.83 34.79
CA THR A 304 8.55 -9.39 33.60
C THR A 304 7.05 -9.49 33.75
N GLY A 305 6.57 -10.33 34.68
CA GLY A 305 5.17 -10.69 34.82
C GLY A 305 4.71 -11.79 33.86
N ASP A 306 5.57 -12.26 32.95
CA ASP A 306 5.25 -13.38 32.06
C ASP A 306 5.31 -14.71 32.82
N THR A 307 4.17 -15.07 33.40
CA THR A 307 3.98 -16.29 34.19
C THR A 307 3.33 -17.40 33.38
N PHE A 308 3.46 -17.38 32.05
CA PHE A 308 2.89 -18.40 31.16
C PHE A 308 3.28 -19.82 31.61
N TYR A 309 2.31 -20.74 31.57
CA TYR A 309 2.39 -22.03 32.25
C TYR A 309 3.61 -22.87 31.84
N ALA A 310 4.05 -22.76 30.58
CA ALA A 310 5.21 -23.49 30.07
C ALA A 310 6.54 -23.13 30.76
N HIS A 311 6.56 -22.00 31.47
CA HIS A 311 7.73 -21.48 32.18
C HIS A 311 7.63 -21.64 33.71
N THR A 312 6.43 -21.84 34.25
CA THR A 312 6.15 -21.68 35.68
C THR A 312 5.42 -22.87 36.31
N ASN A 313 4.83 -23.76 35.52
CA ASN A 313 4.07 -24.91 36.00
C ASN A 313 4.55 -26.20 35.33
N GLN A 314 5.23 -27.05 36.11
CA GLN A 314 5.81 -28.29 35.64
C GLN A 314 4.78 -29.24 35.02
N GLU A 315 3.67 -29.51 35.72
CA GLU A 315 2.65 -30.46 35.29
C GLU A 315 1.99 -30.00 33.98
N ALA A 316 1.69 -28.71 33.87
CA ALA A 316 1.10 -28.14 32.66
C ALA A 316 2.08 -28.09 31.48
N ALA A 317 3.37 -27.86 31.75
CA ALA A 317 4.40 -27.84 30.72
C ALA A 317 4.67 -29.25 30.16
N GLU A 318 4.76 -30.27 31.02
CA GLU A 318 4.93 -31.68 30.61
C GLU A 318 3.71 -32.24 29.87
N ALA A 319 2.51 -31.75 30.20
CA ALA A 319 1.29 -32.13 29.48
C ALA A 319 1.22 -31.56 28.05
N ASN A 320 2.07 -30.57 27.72
CA ASN A 320 2.09 -29.96 26.39
C ASN A 320 2.87 -30.84 25.39
N PRO A 321 2.34 -31.12 24.19
CA PRO A 321 2.99 -31.99 23.21
C PRO A 321 4.32 -31.45 22.64
N PHE A 322 4.65 -30.18 22.87
CA PHE A 322 5.82 -29.51 22.32
C PHE A 322 6.95 -29.28 23.33
N PHE A 323 6.71 -29.43 24.64
CA PHE A 323 7.70 -29.08 25.67
C PHE A 323 8.12 -30.31 26.47
N PRO A 324 9.44 -30.48 26.73
CA PRO A 324 9.94 -31.57 27.55
C PRO A 324 9.74 -31.37 29.06
N GLY A 325 9.14 -30.23 29.47
CA GLY A 325 9.02 -29.76 30.85
C GLY A 325 9.01 -28.24 30.89
N ILE A 326 9.41 -27.62 32.00
CA ILE A 326 9.62 -26.17 32.06
C ILE A 326 10.72 -25.75 31.08
N VAL A 327 10.38 -24.84 30.19
CA VAL A 327 11.29 -24.26 29.20
C VAL A 327 11.53 -22.78 29.50
N ALA A 328 12.64 -22.23 29.02
CA ALA A 328 12.92 -20.81 29.15
C ALA A 328 12.03 -19.96 28.23
N HIS A 329 11.73 -18.74 28.69
CA HIS A 329 11.09 -17.73 27.85
C HIS A 329 11.97 -17.40 26.65
N GLY A 330 11.38 -17.34 25.45
CA GLY A 330 12.10 -16.86 24.27
C GLY A 330 12.72 -15.46 24.49
N TYR A 331 12.01 -14.57 25.20
CA TYR A 331 12.51 -13.22 25.52
C TYR A 331 13.64 -13.22 26.55
N LEU A 332 13.71 -14.21 27.44
CA LEU A 332 14.87 -14.40 28.32
C LEU A 332 16.09 -14.74 27.49
N LEU A 333 15.97 -15.72 26.57
CA LEU A 333 17.06 -16.15 25.69
C LEU A 333 17.53 -15.02 24.78
N LEU A 334 16.61 -14.22 24.24
CA LEU A 334 16.93 -13.02 23.45
C LEU A 334 17.70 -11.97 24.27
N SER A 335 17.25 -11.70 25.50
CA SER A 335 17.92 -10.76 26.41
C SER A 335 19.32 -11.22 26.78
N TRP A 336 19.48 -12.52 27.02
CA TRP A 336 20.77 -13.13 27.32
C TRP A 336 21.70 -13.14 26.11
N ALA A 337 21.19 -13.43 24.91
CA ALA A 337 21.97 -13.35 23.69
C ALA A 337 22.55 -11.93 23.51
N ALA A 338 21.74 -10.88 23.68
CA ALA A 338 22.26 -9.51 23.68
C ALA A 338 23.36 -9.30 24.72
N GLY A 339 23.16 -9.77 25.95
CA GLY A 339 24.21 -9.73 26.99
C GLY A 339 25.49 -10.54 26.66
N LEU A 340 25.42 -11.48 25.71
CA LEU A 340 26.55 -12.33 25.30
C LEU A 340 27.32 -11.79 24.08
N PHE A 341 26.67 -11.06 23.17
CA PHE A 341 27.32 -10.51 21.97
C PHE A 341 27.54 -9.00 22.00
N VAL A 342 26.90 -8.25 22.91
CA VAL A 342 27.06 -6.79 22.97
C VAL A 342 28.37 -6.47 23.69
N GLU A 343 29.22 -5.68 23.04
CA GLU A 343 30.39 -5.07 23.65
C GLU A 343 29.95 -3.83 24.48
N PRO A 344 30.12 -3.84 25.81
CA PRO A 344 29.52 -2.84 26.68
C PRO A 344 30.26 -1.50 26.74
N ALA A 345 31.55 -1.44 26.40
CA ALA A 345 32.29 -0.18 26.50
C ALA A 345 32.08 0.70 25.25
N PRO A 346 32.15 2.04 25.39
CA PRO A 346 31.89 2.97 24.29
C PRO A 346 32.70 2.65 23.04
N GLY A 347 32.05 2.72 21.89
CA GLY A 347 32.64 2.36 20.59
C GLY A 347 31.76 2.78 19.42
N PRO A 348 32.09 2.33 18.19
CA PRO A 348 31.44 2.79 16.96
C PRO A 348 29.95 2.44 16.84
N VAL A 349 29.47 1.42 17.56
CA VAL A 349 28.04 1.09 17.60
C VAL A 349 27.28 2.13 18.43
N LEU A 350 26.47 2.95 17.77
CA LEU A 350 25.75 4.07 18.36
C LEU A 350 24.45 3.63 19.04
N ALA A 351 23.70 2.75 18.36
CA ALA A 351 22.39 2.32 18.82
C ALA A 351 22.07 0.94 18.27
N ASN A 352 21.57 0.07 19.14
CA ASN A 352 20.84 -1.12 18.76
C ASN A 352 19.34 -0.80 18.84
N TYR A 353 18.70 -0.57 17.69
CA TYR A 353 17.38 0.06 17.63
C TYR A 353 16.28 -0.87 17.13
N GLY A 354 16.63 -2.04 16.57
CA GLY A 354 15.66 -2.88 15.89
C GLY A 354 16.03 -4.36 15.89
N LEU A 355 14.99 -5.18 15.79
CA LEU A 355 15.08 -6.61 15.56
C LEU A 355 14.14 -6.95 14.40
N GLU A 356 14.61 -7.76 13.47
CA GLU A 356 13.78 -8.28 12.38
C GLU A 356 13.77 -9.81 12.38
N ASN A 357 12.74 -10.40 11.78
CA ASN A 357 12.67 -11.83 11.45
C ASN A 357 12.85 -12.81 12.63
N LEU A 358 12.58 -12.40 13.88
CA LEU A 358 12.72 -13.28 15.05
C LEU A 358 11.83 -14.52 14.97
N ARG A 359 12.46 -15.69 15.10
CA ARG A 359 11.81 -16.99 15.22
C ARG A 359 12.45 -17.80 16.33
N PHE A 360 11.62 -18.39 17.19
CA PHE A 360 12.01 -19.43 18.14
C PHE A 360 11.71 -20.78 17.49
N ILE A 361 12.71 -21.64 17.39
CA ILE A 361 12.67 -22.91 16.65
C ILE A 361 12.65 -24.07 17.63
N THR A 362 13.65 -24.17 18.50
CA THR A 362 13.78 -25.27 19.47
C THR A 362 13.62 -24.71 20.89
N PRO A 363 12.72 -25.29 21.72
CA PRO A 363 12.60 -24.90 23.12
C PRO A 363 13.86 -25.28 23.90
N VAL A 364 14.19 -24.49 24.93
CA VAL A 364 15.36 -24.73 25.80
C VAL A 364 14.85 -25.07 27.18
N ALA A 365 15.11 -26.28 27.66
CA ALA A 365 14.67 -26.74 28.98
C ALA A 365 15.57 -26.17 30.09
N ALA A 366 15.09 -26.21 31.33
CA ALA A 366 15.96 -25.94 32.47
C ALA A 366 17.10 -26.98 32.53
N GLY A 367 18.34 -26.51 32.62
CA GLY A 367 19.57 -27.31 32.58
C GLY A 367 20.24 -27.36 31.20
N ASP A 368 19.54 -26.96 30.13
CA ASP A 368 20.17 -26.78 28.81
C ASP A 368 21.02 -25.51 28.78
N SER A 369 21.88 -25.39 27.79
CA SER A 369 22.71 -24.22 27.57
C SER A 369 22.44 -23.59 26.21
N ILE A 370 22.65 -22.27 26.12
CA ILE A 370 22.64 -21.56 24.84
C ILE A 370 23.97 -20.86 24.58
N ARG A 371 24.29 -20.67 23.30
CA ARG A 371 25.30 -19.72 22.84
C ARG A 371 24.73 -18.91 21.69
N VAL A 372 25.29 -17.73 21.47
CA VAL A 372 24.95 -16.88 20.32
C VAL A 372 26.15 -16.76 19.39
N THR A 373 25.89 -16.84 18.09
CA THR A 373 26.79 -16.36 17.05
C THR A 373 26.17 -15.13 16.42
N LEU A 374 26.89 -14.02 16.41
CA LEU A 374 26.48 -12.78 15.75
C LEU A 374 27.40 -12.55 14.54
N THR A 375 26.84 -12.30 13.36
CA THR A 375 27.61 -12.10 12.11
C THR A 375 27.14 -10.84 11.39
N ALA A 376 28.07 -9.98 10.95
CA ALA A 376 27.74 -8.80 10.14
C ALA A 376 27.14 -9.25 8.81
N LYS A 377 25.82 -9.03 8.64
CA LYS A 377 25.03 -9.60 7.54
C LYS A 377 24.93 -8.66 6.36
N LYS A 378 24.63 -7.39 6.61
CA LYS A 378 24.49 -6.36 5.57
C LYS A 378 24.91 -5.03 6.14
N ILE A 379 25.69 -4.27 5.37
CA ILE A 379 26.09 -2.91 5.69
C ILE A 379 25.40 -1.99 4.67
N THR A 380 24.63 -1.04 5.15
CA THR A 380 23.96 -0.02 4.35
C THR A 380 24.47 1.36 4.80
N PRO A 381 25.54 1.88 4.19
CA PRO A 381 26.04 3.21 4.50
C PRO A 381 24.98 4.27 4.16
N ARG A 382 24.86 5.30 4.98
CA ARG A 382 24.08 6.48 4.61
C ARG A 382 24.96 7.49 3.88
N GLU A 383 24.43 8.08 2.82
CA GLU A 383 25.20 9.06 2.03
C GLU A 383 25.43 10.36 2.80
N THR A 384 24.45 10.81 3.59
CA THR A 384 24.44 12.15 4.21
C THR A 384 24.87 12.19 5.67
N ASP A 385 24.90 11.04 6.34
CA ASP A 385 25.13 10.96 7.80
C ASP A 385 26.52 10.39 8.10
N GLU A 386 27.08 10.70 9.27
CA GLU A 386 28.37 10.15 9.77
C GLU A 386 28.25 8.70 10.30
N TYR A 387 27.11 8.06 10.07
CA TYR A 387 26.82 6.68 10.47
C TYR A 387 26.05 5.96 9.37
N GLY A 388 26.00 4.64 9.45
CA GLY A 388 25.20 3.78 8.59
C GLY A 388 24.49 2.69 9.38
N GLU A 389 23.72 1.88 8.66
CA GLU A 389 22.98 0.77 9.25
C GLU A 389 23.73 -0.54 9.01
N VAL A 390 23.90 -1.33 10.06
CA VAL A 390 24.39 -2.70 9.98
C VAL A 390 23.30 -3.63 10.48
N ALA A 391 22.89 -4.54 9.60
CA ALA A 391 22.08 -5.69 9.99
C ALA A 391 23.03 -6.85 10.33
N TRP A 392 22.76 -7.53 11.45
CA TRP A 392 23.54 -8.66 11.93
C TRP A 392 22.69 -9.92 12.00
N ASP A 393 23.18 -11.03 11.48
CA ASP A 393 22.59 -12.36 11.66
C ASP A 393 22.92 -12.85 13.08
N ALA A 394 21.90 -12.97 13.92
CA ALA A 394 22.02 -13.55 15.26
C ALA A 394 21.43 -14.97 15.25
N LEU A 395 22.29 -15.94 15.58
CA LEU A 395 21.94 -17.35 15.64
C LEU A 395 22.20 -17.90 17.04
N LEU A 396 21.13 -18.31 17.72
CA LEU A 396 21.23 -19.02 18.99
C LEU A 396 21.22 -20.53 18.72
N THR A 397 22.18 -21.22 19.32
CA THR A 397 22.28 -22.69 19.30
C THR A 397 22.36 -23.22 20.72
N ASN A 398 21.85 -24.44 20.95
CA ASN A 398 22.02 -25.12 22.23
C ASN A 398 23.39 -25.83 22.30
N GLN A 399 23.61 -26.61 23.36
CA GLN A 399 24.83 -27.42 23.52
C GLN A 399 25.02 -28.50 22.44
N ASP A 400 23.94 -28.91 21.77
CA ASP A 400 23.91 -29.97 20.75
C ASP A 400 23.93 -29.40 19.31
N ASP A 401 24.19 -28.10 19.18
CA ASP A 401 24.17 -27.34 17.92
C ASP A 401 22.81 -27.23 17.23
N ASP A 402 21.72 -27.58 17.91
CA ASP A 402 20.36 -27.33 17.43
C ASP A 402 20.06 -25.83 17.45
N ILE A 403 19.37 -25.36 16.41
CA ILE A 403 18.97 -23.95 16.31
C ILE A 403 17.84 -23.68 17.29
N VAL A 404 18.11 -22.80 18.25
CA VAL A 404 17.14 -22.35 19.25
C VAL A 404 16.35 -21.16 18.74
N ALA A 405 17.03 -20.15 18.22
CA ALA A 405 16.40 -18.97 17.66
C ALA A 405 17.28 -18.32 16.58
N THR A 406 16.63 -17.64 15.65
CA THR A 406 17.29 -16.82 14.63
C THR A 406 16.56 -15.49 14.47
N TYR A 407 17.32 -14.42 14.29
CA TYR A 407 16.81 -13.07 14.06
C TYR A 407 17.91 -12.18 13.47
N ASP A 408 17.50 -11.04 12.94
CA ASP A 408 18.42 -9.97 12.56
C ASP A 408 18.44 -8.87 13.63
N VAL A 409 19.63 -8.40 14.01
CA VAL A 409 19.81 -7.21 14.87
C VAL A 409 20.13 -6.02 13.98
N LEU A 410 19.44 -4.90 14.19
CA LEU A 410 19.69 -3.66 13.46
C LEU A 410 20.41 -2.65 14.35
N THR A 411 21.59 -2.22 13.89
CA THR A 411 22.41 -1.25 14.61
C THR A 411 22.77 -0.06 13.74
N LEU A 412 22.83 1.13 14.35
CA LEU A 412 23.51 2.28 13.78
C LEU A 412 24.98 2.27 14.18
N VAL A 413 25.88 2.40 13.22
CA VAL A 413 27.33 2.31 13.43
C VAL A 413 28.01 3.50 12.76
N GLU A 414 28.91 4.17 13.48
CA GLU A 414 29.74 5.27 12.98
C GLU A 414 30.60 4.83 11.79
N LYS A 415 30.83 5.76 10.86
CA LYS A 415 31.69 5.53 9.69
C LYS A 415 33.13 5.22 10.10
#